data_AF-A0A9X1NKU2-F1
#
_entry.id   AF-A0A9X1NKU2-F1
#
_cell.length_a   1.000
_cell.length_b   1.000
_cell.length_c   1.000
_cell.angle_alpha   90.00
_cell.angle_beta   90.00
_cell.angle_gamma   90.00
#
_symmetry.space_group_name_H-M   'P 1'
#
loop_
_entity.id
_entity.type
_entity.pdbx_description
1 polymer ?
#
loop_
_entity_poly.entity_id
_entity_poly.type
_entity_poly.pdbx_seq_one_letter_code
_entity_poly.pdbx_strand_id
1 'polypeptide(L)'
;MDIASLVSAVAATTGAALAGVSVYISGRRDESKWRREVLLETCEAFLNASFETARAGRQLAGFPAPRDAVTRDEPELRISMAYRAKMDLMTRLRILADENVITAAEDVHLADMRFLDAVSGWNTAPSIEEFDAVRAHVQDEQGRFITATRSLLHIKGRTVRVRNISRPRPITS
;
A
#
# COMPACT_ATOMS: atom_id res chain seq x y z
N MET A 1 49.88 21.19 -38.90
CA MET A 1 48.77 20.74 -38.03
C MET A 1 49.40 20.42 -36.69
N ASP A 2 49.08 21.19 -35.66
CA ASP A 2 49.79 21.15 -34.38
C ASP A 2 49.34 19.94 -33.56
N ILE A 3 50.29 19.14 -33.06
CA ILE A 3 50.01 17.93 -32.29
C ILE A 3 49.19 18.28 -31.03
N ALA A 4 49.42 19.49 -30.49
CA ALA A 4 48.65 20.05 -29.38
C ALA A 4 47.14 20.21 -29.69
N SER A 5 46.77 20.62 -30.91
CA SER A 5 45.36 20.73 -31.32
C SER A 5 44.70 19.37 -31.51
N LEU A 6 45.45 18.37 -32.00
CA LEU A 6 44.95 17.01 -32.14
C LEU A 6 44.67 16.36 -30.77
N VAL A 7 45.59 16.52 -29.82
CA VAL A 7 45.45 16.01 -28.44
C VAL A 7 44.30 16.70 -27.71
N SER A 8 44.15 18.03 -27.84
CA SER A 8 43.02 18.76 -27.28
C SER A 8 41.67 18.34 -27.86
N ALA A 9 41.60 18.06 -29.17
CA ALA A 9 40.36 17.62 -29.82
C ALA A 9 39.93 16.21 -29.36
N VAL A 10 40.89 15.30 -29.15
CA VAL A 10 40.63 13.95 -28.61
C VAL A 10 40.24 13.99 -27.13
N ALA A 11 40.90 14.85 -26.34
CA ALA A 11 40.55 15.04 -24.93
C ALA A 11 39.14 15.64 -24.76
N ALA A 12 38.78 16.64 -25.58
CA ALA A 12 37.46 17.27 -25.53
C ALA A 12 36.33 16.30 -25.90
N THR A 13 36.52 15.47 -26.94
CA THR A 13 35.52 14.47 -27.36
C THR A 13 35.34 13.38 -26.30
N THR A 14 36.42 12.93 -25.66
CA THR A 14 36.37 11.95 -24.56
C THR A 14 35.68 12.53 -23.32
N GLY A 15 35.99 13.78 -22.95
CA GLY A 15 35.34 14.48 -21.85
C GLY A 15 33.84 14.67 -22.07
N ALA A 16 33.44 15.04 -23.30
CA ALA A 16 32.04 15.17 -23.68
C ALA A 16 31.29 13.82 -23.65
N ALA A 17 31.91 12.74 -24.11
CA ALA A 17 31.33 11.40 -24.04
C ALA A 17 31.13 10.93 -22.60
N LEU A 18 32.11 11.15 -21.72
CA LEU A 18 32.01 10.82 -20.29
C LEU A 18 30.94 11.66 -19.58
N ALA A 19 30.85 12.95 -19.90
CA ALA A 19 29.78 13.80 -19.37
C ALA A 19 28.39 13.33 -19.84
N GLY A 20 28.24 12.96 -21.12
CA GLY A 20 27.01 12.41 -21.66
C GLY A 20 26.60 11.08 -21.00
N VAL A 21 27.56 10.19 -20.77
CA VAL A 21 27.33 8.92 -20.04
C VAL A 21 26.94 9.20 -18.59
N SER A 22 27.60 10.15 -17.92
CA SER A 22 27.26 10.51 -16.54
C SER A 22 25.85 11.09 -16.41
N VAL A 23 25.44 11.98 -17.32
CA VAL A 23 24.09 12.54 -17.36
C VAL A 23 23.06 11.46 -17.67
N TYR A 24 23.35 10.56 -18.61
CA TYR A 24 22.47 9.43 -18.92
C TYR A 24 22.28 8.49 -17.72
N ILE A 25 23.37 8.16 -17.01
CA ILE A 25 23.32 7.34 -15.80
C ILE A 25 22.56 8.07 -14.68
N SER A 26 22.75 9.38 -14.52
CA SER A 26 22.05 10.17 -13.50
C SER A 26 20.55 10.24 -13.78
N GLY A 27 20.15 10.56 -15.02
CA GLY A 27 18.74 10.59 -15.41
C GLY A 27 18.04 9.23 -15.20
N ARG A 28 18.73 8.13 -15.50
CA ARG A 28 18.19 6.78 -15.26
C ARG A 28 18.08 6.42 -13.78
N ARG A 29 18.99 6.93 -12.94
CA ARG A 29 18.91 6.77 -11.47
C ARG A 29 17.76 7.57 -10.89
N ASP A 30 17.57 8.80 -11.36
CA ASP A 30 16.49 9.67 -10.90
C ASP A 30 15.12 9.12 -11.31
N GLU A 31 14.98 8.59 -12.52
CA GLU A 31 13.74 7.94 -12.97
C GLU A 31 13.43 6.68 -12.12
N SER A 32 14.45 5.85 -11.86
CA SER A 32 14.26 4.65 -11.03
C SER A 32 13.91 5.00 -9.57
N LYS A 33 14.47 6.09 -9.03
CA LYS A 33 14.16 6.57 -7.70
C LYS A 33 12.72 7.10 -7.64
N TRP A 34 12.35 7.96 -8.59
CA TRP A 34 11.01 8.53 -8.67
C TRP A 34 9.95 7.44 -8.78
N ARG A 35 10.15 6.45 -9.67
CA ARG A 35 9.21 5.32 -9.81
C ARG A 35 9.02 4.56 -8.50
N ARG A 36 10.12 4.33 -7.77
CA ARG A 36 10.10 3.63 -6.48
C ARG A 36 9.34 4.43 -5.41
N GLU A 37 9.56 5.74 -5.34
CA GLU A 37 8.88 6.63 -4.40
C GLU A 37 7.38 6.69 -4.68
N VAL A 38 6.99 6.93 -5.93
CA VAL A 38 5.57 6.98 -6.34
C VAL A 38 4.88 5.63 -6.10
N LEU A 39 5.54 4.51 -6.36
CA LEU A 39 5.00 3.18 -6.08
C LEU A 39 4.78 2.99 -4.56
N LEU A 40 5.76 3.35 -3.73
CA LEU A 40 5.65 3.23 -2.28
C LEU A 40 4.50 4.10 -1.73
N GLU A 41 4.42 5.37 -2.16
CA GLU A 41 3.34 6.29 -1.79
C GLU A 41 1.96 5.74 -2.21
N THR A 42 1.87 5.16 -3.42
CA THR A 42 0.63 4.56 -3.92
C THR A 42 0.22 3.35 -3.07
N CYS A 43 1.16 2.46 -2.74
CA CYS A 43 0.90 1.30 -1.87
C CYS A 43 0.49 1.73 -0.44
N GLU A 44 1.14 2.74 0.12
CA GLU A 44 0.81 3.28 1.44
C GLU A 44 -0.60 3.89 1.45
N ALA A 45 -0.91 4.74 0.47
CA ALA A 45 -2.22 5.35 0.34
C ALA A 45 -3.31 4.28 0.17
N PHE A 46 -3.02 3.20 -0.56
CA PHE A 46 -3.97 2.10 -0.77
C PHE A 46 -4.29 1.38 0.54
N LEU A 47 -3.26 1.06 1.34
CA LEU A 47 -3.43 0.47 2.66
C LEU A 47 -4.17 1.40 3.62
N ASN A 48 -3.86 2.70 3.60
CA ASN A 48 -4.55 3.69 4.42
C ASN A 48 -6.05 3.75 4.08
N ALA A 49 -6.41 3.69 2.79
CA ALA A 49 -7.80 3.60 2.36
C ALA A 49 -8.48 2.32 2.88
N SER A 50 -7.82 1.15 2.78
CA SER A 50 -8.35 -0.11 3.33
C SER A 50 -8.51 -0.06 4.87
N PHE A 51 -7.54 0.50 5.60
CA PHE A 51 -7.67 0.70 7.05
C PHE A 51 -8.81 1.65 7.41
N GLU A 52 -9.05 2.67 6.59
CA GLU A 52 -10.15 3.60 6.78
C GLU A 52 -11.50 2.90 6.56
N THR A 53 -11.62 2.04 5.54
CA THR A 53 -12.79 1.17 5.34
C THR A 53 -13.04 0.30 6.58
N ALA A 54 -12.01 -0.35 7.13
CA ALA A 54 -12.14 -1.17 8.32
C ALA A 54 -12.55 -0.37 9.58
N ARG A 55 -12.01 0.85 9.75
CA ARG A 55 -12.36 1.74 10.88
C ARG A 55 -13.80 2.23 10.78
N ALA A 56 -14.23 2.65 9.60
CA ALA A 56 -15.60 3.12 9.39
C ALA A 56 -16.62 1.98 9.48
N GLY A 57 -16.30 0.79 8.94
CA GLY A 57 -17.13 -0.40 9.11
C GLY A 57 -17.26 -0.83 10.58
N ARG A 58 -16.19 -0.71 11.37
CA ARG A 58 -16.26 -0.93 12.82
C ARG A 58 -17.29 0.00 13.51
N GLN A 59 -17.33 1.26 13.11
CA GLN A 59 -18.30 2.22 13.63
C GLN A 59 -19.73 1.89 13.15
N LEU A 60 -19.88 1.50 11.88
CA LEU A 60 -21.16 1.05 11.33
C LEU A 60 -21.73 -0.17 12.07
N ALA A 61 -20.86 -1.08 12.51
CA ALA A 61 -21.23 -2.22 13.35
C ALA A 61 -21.63 -1.86 14.81
N GLY A 62 -21.64 -0.58 15.17
CA GLY A 62 -22.02 -0.10 16.50
C GLY A 62 -20.90 -0.14 17.54
N PHE A 63 -19.65 -0.44 17.16
CA PHE A 63 -18.52 -0.37 18.09
C PHE A 63 -18.07 1.08 18.29
N PRO A 64 -17.61 1.44 19.50
CA PRO A 64 -17.15 2.79 19.78
C PRO A 64 -15.95 3.17 18.89
N ALA A 65 -15.98 4.41 18.40
CA ALA A 65 -14.86 5.00 17.68
C ALA A 65 -13.60 5.06 18.57
N PRO A 66 -12.40 4.94 17.98
CA PRO A 66 -11.16 5.27 18.69
C PRO A 66 -11.25 6.68 19.28
N ARG A 67 -10.67 6.90 20.47
CA ARG A 67 -10.68 8.22 21.16
C ARG A 67 -10.15 9.37 20.31
N ASP A 68 -9.34 9.05 19.29
CA ASP A 68 -8.65 10.02 18.43
C ASP A 68 -9.42 10.32 17.13
N ALA A 69 -10.66 9.85 16.99
CA ALA A 69 -11.51 10.15 15.83
C ALA A 69 -11.99 11.61 15.88
N VAL A 70 -11.27 12.50 15.17
CA VAL A 70 -11.53 13.95 15.14
C VAL A 70 -12.77 14.31 14.31
N THR A 71 -13.21 13.44 13.41
CA THR A 71 -14.29 13.74 12.45
C THR A 71 -15.62 13.09 12.84
N ARG A 72 -16.68 13.90 12.82
CA ARG A 72 -18.09 13.50 13.00
C ARG A 72 -18.75 12.97 11.72
N ASP A 73 -17.97 12.74 10.65
CA ASP A 73 -18.54 12.31 9.38
C ASP A 73 -19.19 10.93 9.51
N GLU A 74 -20.35 10.78 8.87
CA GLU A 74 -21.12 9.53 8.86
C GLU A 74 -20.23 8.38 8.33
N PRO A 75 -20.16 7.22 9.01
CA PRO A 75 -19.33 6.09 8.60
C PRO A 75 -19.56 5.67 7.15
N GLU A 76 -20.79 5.78 6.64
CA GLU A 76 -21.15 5.48 5.25
C GLU A 76 -20.41 6.38 4.24
N LEU A 77 -20.32 7.69 4.53
CA LEU A 77 -19.60 8.63 3.68
C LEU A 77 -18.10 8.32 3.64
N ARG A 78 -17.52 7.99 4.81
CA ARG A 78 -16.11 7.60 4.92
C ARG A 78 -15.80 6.32 4.15
N ILE A 79 -16.69 5.32 4.23
CA ILE A 79 -16.59 4.09 3.43
C ILE A 79 -16.61 4.42 1.93
N SER A 80 -17.54 5.26 1.49
CA SER A 80 -17.65 5.66 0.07
C SER A 80 -16.41 6.41 -0.42
N MET A 81 -15.88 7.34 0.38
CA MET A 81 -14.65 8.06 0.06
C MET A 81 -13.43 7.14 0.00
N ALA A 82 -13.29 6.25 1.00
CA ALA A 82 -12.20 5.27 1.04
C ALA A 82 -12.26 4.32 -0.16
N TYR A 83 -13.46 3.86 -0.55
CA TYR A 83 -13.66 3.03 -1.73
C TYR A 83 -13.21 3.74 -3.01
N ARG A 84 -13.64 4.98 -3.23
CA ARG A 84 -13.24 5.78 -4.40
C ARG A 84 -11.72 5.97 -4.46
N ALA A 85 -11.11 6.38 -3.34
CA ALA A 85 -9.66 6.53 -3.25
C ALA A 85 -8.94 5.22 -3.60
N LYS A 86 -9.45 4.08 -3.12
CA LYS A 86 -8.87 2.76 -3.40
C LYS A 86 -8.95 2.39 -4.88
N MET A 87 -10.04 2.72 -5.57
CA MET A 87 -10.19 2.47 -7.02
C MET A 87 -9.25 3.33 -7.86
N ASP A 88 -9.06 4.60 -7.49
CA ASP A 88 -8.09 5.48 -8.16
C ASP A 88 -6.66 4.97 -7.97
N LEU A 89 -6.32 4.54 -6.74
CA LEU A 89 -5.01 3.97 -6.42
C LEU A 89 -4.79 2.62 -7.11
N MET A 90 -5.81 1.78 -7.25
CA MET A 90 -5.73 0.53 -8.01
C MET A 90 -5.36 0.79 -9.47
N THR A 91 -5.93 1.83 -10.08
CA THR A 91 -5.61 2.23 -11.45
C THR A 91 -4.13 2.62 -11.57
N ARG A 92 -3.58 3.33 -10.57
CA ARG A 92 -2.15 3.66 -10.53
C ARG A 92 -1.27 2.43 -10.33
N LEU A 93 -1.66 1.51 -9.44
CA LEU A 93 -0.94 0.25 -9.22
C LEU A 93 -0.83 -0.58 -10.49
N ARG A 94 -1.90 -0.65 -11.31
CA ARG A 94 -1.87 -1.35 -12.61
C ARG A 94 -0.87 -0.77 -13.62
N ILE A 95 -0.47 0.49 -13.45
CA ILE A 95 0.52 1.15 -14.30
C ILE A 95 1.94 0.92 -13.74
N LEU A 96 2.09 0.92 -12.42
CA LEU A 96 3.39 1.03 -11.75
C LEU A 96 3.94 -0.29 -11.20
N ALA A 97 3.07 -1.26 -10.90
CA ALA A 97 3.42 -2.47 -10.15
C ALA A 97 3.42 -3.72 -11.05
N ASP A 98 4.00 -4.81 -10.52
CA ASP A 98 3.92 -6.12 -11.15
C ASP A 98 2.58 -6.83 -10.85
N GLU A 99 2.35 -7.94 -11.55
CA GLU A 99 1.13 -8.74 -11.41
C GLU A 99 0.90 -9.22 -9.97
N ASN A 100 1.96 -9.60 -9.24
CA ASN A 100 1.82 -10.10 -7.86
C ASN A 100 1.27 -9.02 -6.92
N VAL A 101 1.74 -7.78 -7.05
CA VAL A 101 1.25 -6.65 -6.26
C VAL A 101 -0.18 -6.28 -6.66
N ILE A 102 -0.50 -6.32 -7.95
CA ILE A 102 -1.85 -6.04 -8.46
C ILE A 102 -2.84 -7.08 -7.92
N THR A 103 -2.56 -8.37 -8.06
CA THR A 103 -3.43 -9.44 -7.53
C THR A 103 -3.62 -9.32 -6.03
N ALA A 104 -2.54 -9.09 -5.27
CA ALA A 104 -2.66 -8.93 -3.83
C ALA A 104 -3.48 -7.67 -3.43
N ALA A 105 -3.44 -6.60 -4.22
CA ALA A 105 -4.28 -5.43 -4.01
C ALA A 105 -5.75 -5.73 -4.30
N GLU A 106 -6.04 -6.49 -5.35
CA GLU A 106 -7.39 -6.94 -5.69
C GLU A 106 -7.96 -7.86 -4.60
N ASP A 107 -7.16 -8.75 -4.04
CA ASP A 107 -7.53 -9.60 -2.91
C ASP A 107 -7.89 -8.77 -1.66
N VAL A 108 -7.10 -7.74 -1.34
CA VAL A 108 -7.43 -6.77 -0.27
C VAL A 108 -8.74 -6.05 -0.58
N HIS A 109 -8.95 -5.63 -1.83
CA HIS A 109 -10.18 -4.96 -2.23
C HIS A 109 -11.41 -5.86 -2.03
N LEU A 110 -11.33 -7.12 -2.46
CA LEU A 110 -12.40 -8.11 -2.29
C LEU A 110 -12.64 -8.44 -0.81
N ALA A 111 -11.58 -8.57 -0.01
CA ALA A 111 -11.70 -8.80 1.43
C ALA A 111 -12.40 -7.63 2.13
N ASP A 112 -12.08 -6.38 1.78
CA ASP A 112 -12.77 -5.21 2.30
C ASP A 112 -14.26 -5.21 1.92
N MET A 113 -14.60 -5.57 0.67
CA MET A 113 -16.00 -5.64 0.22
C MET A 113 -16.79 -6.71 0.99
N ARG A 114 -16.19 -7.89 1.21
CA ARG A 114 -16.80 -8.95 2.03
C ARG A 114 -16.97 -8.52 3.49
N PHE A 115 -15.99 -7.80 4.04
CA PHE A 115 -16.08 -7.24 5.38
C PHE A 115 -17.23 -6.24 5.49
N LEU A 116 -17.38 -5.33 4.52
CA LEU A 116 -18.48 -4.37 4.50
C LEU A 116 -19.84 -5.04 4.34
N ASP A 117 -19.95 -6.03 3.47
CA ASP A 117 -21.18 -6.82 3.28
C ASP A 117 -21.60 -7.48 4.60
N ALA A 118 -20.67 -8.18 5.25
CA ALA A 118 -20.90 -8.80 6.56
C ALA A 118 -21.31 -7.78 7.64
N VAL A 119 -20.64 -6.63 7.70
CA VAL A 119 -20.93 -5.57 8.67
C VAL A 119 -22.31 -4.94 8.43
N SER A 120 -22.65 -4.69 7.16
CA SER A 120 -23.91 -4.04 6.78
C SER A 120 -25.13 -4.94 6.97
N GLY A 121 -24.94 -6.27 6.93
CA GLY A 121 -25.99 -7.25 7.16
C GLY A 121 -26.37 -7.47 8.63
N TRP A 122 -25.65 -6.86 9.58
CA TRP A 122 -25.92 -7.05 11.00
C TRP A 122 -27.11 -6.20 11.48
N ASN A 123 -28.22 -6.88 11.78
CA ASN A 123 -29.40 -6.27 12.43
C ASN A 123 -29.17 -5.94 13.91
N THR A 124 -28.11 -6.48 14.52
CA THR A 124 -27.73 -6.25 15.91
C THR A 124 -26.20 -6.24 15.98
N ALA A 125 -25.62 -5.42 16.85
CA ALA A 125 -24.16 -5.37 17.00
C ALA A 125 -23.61 -6.80 17.22
N PRO A 126 -22.66 -7.24 16.38
CA PRO A 126 -22.10 -8.59 16.49
C PRO A 126 -21.32 -8.74 17.78
N SER A 127 -21.05 -9.98 18.16
CA SER A 127 -20.03 -10.22 19.18
C SER A 127 -18.64 -9.76 18.70
N ILE A 128 -17.76 -9.45 19.65
CA ILE A 128 -16.35 -9.11 19.34
C ILE A 128 -15.67 -10.24 18.56
N GLU A 129 -15.98 -11.50 18.91
CA GLU A 129 -15.38 -12.68 18.26
C GLU A 129 -15.81 -12.81 16.80
N GLU A 130 -17.09 -12.62 16.50
CA GLU A 130 -17.59 -12.62 15.11
C GLU A 130 -16.98 -11.47 14.30
N PHE A 131 -16.90 -10.27 14.89
CA PHE A 131 -16.28 -9.13 14.24
C PHE A 131 -14.79 -9.37 13.94
N ASP A 132 -14.05 -9.90 14.93
CA ASP A 132 -12.62 -10.18 14.79
C ASP A 132 -12.37 -11.31 13.78
N ALA A 133 -13.26 -12.30 13.68
CA ALA A 133 -13.16 -13.36 12.67
C ALA A 133 -13.25 -12.82 11.24
N VAL A 134 -14.21 -11.92 10.96
CA VAL A 134 -14.34 -11.30 9.63
C VAL A 134 -13.14 -10.37 9.35
N ARG A 135 -12.70 -9.62 10.35
CA ARG A 135 -11.56 -8.70 10.24
C ARG A 135 -10.23 -9.42 10.00
N ALA A 136 -10.04 -10.61 10.58
CA ALA A 136 -8.80 -11.37 10.43
C ALA A 136 -8.48 -11.67 8.97
N HIS A 137 -9.50 -11.96 8.15
CA HIS A 137 -9.31 -12.20 6.73
C HIS A 137 -8.75 -10.97 5.98
N VAL A 138 -9.29 -9.78 6.26
CA VAL A 138 -8.78 -8.52 5.70
C VAL A 138 -7.32 -8.30 6.08
N GLN A 139 -6.97 -8.56 7.34
CA GLN A 139 -5.59 -8.41 7.82
C GLN A 139 -4.61 -9.39 7.16
N ASP A 140 -5.05 -10.61 6.89
CA ASP A 140 -4.24 -11.61 6.18
C ASP A 140 -3.95 -11.17 4.74
N GLU A 141 -4.96 -10.69 4.01
CA GLU A 141 -4.76 -10.19 2.64
C GLU A 141 -3.90 -8.91 2.62
N GLN A 142 -4.08 -7.99 3.57
CA GLN A 142 -3.19 -6.84 3.74
C GLN A 142 -1.74 -7.27 3.99
N GLY A 143 -1.54 -8.33 4.78
CA GLY A 143 -0.22 -8.92 5.02
C GLY A 143 0.43 -9.49 3.75
N ARG A 144 -0.36 -10.12 2.88
CA ARG A 144 0.10 -10.58 1.56
C ARG A 144 0.47 -9.42 0.64
N PHE A 145 -0.36 -8.38 0.57
CA PHE A 145 -0.07 -7.17 -0.19
C PHE A 145 1.23 -6.48 0.27
N ILE A 146 1.43 -6.35 1.58
CA ILE A 146 2.69 -5.82 2.15
C ILE A 146 3.87 -6.70 1.74
N THR A 147 3.72 -8.03 1.79
CA THR A 147 4.79 -8.95 1.42
C THR A 147 5.14 -8.84 -0.07
N ALA A 148 4.14 -8.77 -0.95
CA ALA A 148 4.33 -8.57 -2.38
C ALA A 148 5.03 -7.22 -2.67
N THR A 149 4.56 -6.14 -2.04
CA THR A 149 5.15 -4.80 -2.18
C THR A 149 6.61 -4.76 -1.73
N ARG A 150 6.94 -5.42 -0.61
CA ARG A 150 8.32 -5.52 -0.13
C ARG A 150 9.22 -6.31 -1.08
N SER A 151 8.69 -7.36 -1.68
CA SER A 151 9.40 -8.16 -2.69
C SER A 151 9.74 -7.31 -3.91
N LEU A 152 8.73 -6.60 -4.46
CA LEU A 152 8.89 -5.70 -5.60
C LEU A 152 9.89 -4.57 -5.32
N LEU A 153 9.86 -3.99 -4.13
CA LEU A 153 10.78 -2.92 -3.73
C LEU A 153 12.16 -3.42 -3.25
N HIS A 154 12.40 -4.74 -3.29
CA HIS A 154 13.61 -5.40 -2.78
C HIS A 154 13.97 -5.01 -1.33
N ILE A 155 12.95 -4.75 -0.50
CA ILE A 155 13.13 -4.36 0.90
C ILE A 155 13.29 -5.62 1.76
N LYS A 156 14.53 -5.94 2.13
CA LYS A 156 14.80 -7.01 3.09
C LYS A 156 14.12 -6.72 4.43
N GLY A 157 13.34 -7.66 4.93
CA GLY A 157 13.03 -7.71 6.35
C GLY A 157 12.20 -8.94 6.73
N ARG A 158 12.02 -9.09 8.04
CA ARG A 158 11.30 -10.23 8.64
C ARG A 158 9.88 -10.26 8.10
N THR A 159 9.46 -11.41 7.58
CA THR A 159 8.05 -11.69 7.28
C THR A 159 7.23 -11.38 8.54
N VAL A 160 6.40 -10.34 8.48
CA VAL A 160 5.50 -10.00 9.57
C VAL A 160 4.36 -11.01 9.50
N ARG A 161 4.46 -12.11 10.25
CA ARG A 161 3.25 -12.88 10.57
C ARG A 161 2.38 -11.96 11.42
N VAL A 162 1.26 -11.52 10.86
CA VAL A 162 0.19 -10.93 11.66
C VAL A 162 -0.16 -11.98 12.70
N ARG A 163 0.21 -11.72 13.95
CA ARG A 163 -0.07 -12.64 15.05
C ARG A 163 -1.58 -12.58 15.23
N ASN A 164 -2.27 -13.67 14.90
CA ASN A 164 -3.69 -13.84 15.16
C ASN A 164 -3.88 -13.69 16.69
N ILE A 165 -4.36 -12.53 17.16
CA ILE A 165 -4.51 -12.20 18.59
C ILE A 165 -5.78 -12.88 19.17
N SER A 166 -6.47 -13.68 18.38
CA SER A 166 -7.70 -14.39 18.73
C SER A 166 -7.45 -15.64 19.59
N ARG A 167 -6.83 -15.47 20.76
CA ARG A 167 -7.02 -16.39 21.88
C ARG A 167 -7.34 -15.58 23.14
N PRO A 168 -8.61 -15.50 23.56
CA PRO A 168 -8.91 -15.00 24.89
C PRO A 168 -8.16 -15.86 25.92
N ARG A 169 -7.47 -15.21 26.86
CA ARG A 169 -6.94 -15.92 28.03
C ARG A 169 -8.15 -16.49 28.79
N PRO A 170 -8.14 -17.78 29.17
CA PRO A 170 -9.16 -18.28 30.08
C PRO A 170 -9.09 -17.48 31.37
N ILE A 171 -10.20 -16.83 31.71
CA ILE A 171 -10.38 -16.19 33.01
C ILE A 171 -10.51 -17.35 34.00
N THR A 172 -9.43 -17.64 34.73
CA THR A 172 -9.48 -18.56 35.87
C THR A 172 -10.36 -17.93 36.93
N SER A 173 -11.43 -18.65 37.28
CA SER A 173 -12.41 -18.35 38.31
C SER A 173 -11.79 -18.23 39.70
#